data_AF-A0A1I6QAN5-F1
#
_entry.id   AF-A0A1I6QAN5-F1
#
_cell.length_a   1.000
_cell.length_b   1.000
_cell.length_c   1.000
_cell.angle_alpha   90.00
_cell.angle_beta   90.00
_cell.angle_gamma   90.00
#
_symmetry.space_group_name_H-M   'P 1'
#
loop_
_entity.id
_entity.type
_entity.pdbx_description
1 polymer ?
#
loop_
_entity_poly.entity_id
_entity_poly.type
_entity_poly.pdbx_seq_one_letter_code
_entity_poly.pdbx_strand_id
1 'polypeptide(L)' 'MKTTIKKISQAVQVVLLAPIKLPGKALHILKYVAVGLGVLDAVLSDRAEDSVAPTAEGKEAGDEAAE' A
#
# COMPACT_ATOMS: atom_id res chain seq x y z
N MET A 1 -0.53 20.85 -15.28
CA MET A 1 -1.07 19.52 -14.92
C MET A 1 -0.41 18.37 -15.69
N LYS A 2 -0.25 18.45 -17.03
CA LYS A 2 0.41 17.39 -17.84
C LYS A 2 1.88 17.14 -17.48
N THR A 3 2.61 18.19 -17.09
CA THR A 3 4.03 18.13 -16.74
C THR A 3 4.31 17.41 -15.41
N THR A 4 3.47 17.61 -14.40
CA THR A 4 3.59 16.94 -13.10
C THR A 4 3.35 15.44 -13.22
N ILE A 5 2.29 15.04 -13.93
CA ILE A 5 1.98 13.63 -14.18
C ILE A 5 3.10 12.96 -14.97
N LYS A 6 3.66 13.65 -15.98
CA LYS A 6 4.77 13.12 -16.76
C LYS A 6 6.05 12.93 -15.92
N LYS A 7 6.33 13.84 -14.99
CA LYS A 7 7.45 13.71 -14.03
C LYS A 7 7.25 12.53 -13.06
N ILE A 8 6.04 12.33 -12.56
CA ILE A 8 5.70 11.18 -11.70
C ILE A 8 5.84 9.88 -12.50
N SER A 9 5.27 9.82 -13.71
CA SER A 9 5.37 8.65 -14.59
C SER A 9 6.82 8.30 -14.90
N GLN A 10 7.66 9.30 -15.15
CA GLN A 10 9.07 9.10 -15.43
C GLN A 10 9.84 8.64 -14.19
N ALA A 11 9.53 9.17 -12.99
CA ALA A 11 10.11 8.71 -11.74
C ALA A 11 9.73 7.25 -11.44
N VAL A 12 8.45 6.89 -11.63
CA VAL A 12 7.96 5.51 -11.49
C VAL A 12 8.65 4.59 -12.50
N GLN A 13 8.76 5.01 -13.76
CA GLN A 13 9.49 4.24 -14.78
C GLN A 13 10.95 4.04 -14.43
N VAL A 14 11.64 5.06 -13.91
CA VAL A 14 13.04 4.94 -13.48
C VAL A 14 13.18 3.98 -12.29
N VAL A 15 12.24 3.99 -11.35
CA VAL A 15 12.21 3.04 -10.23
C VAL A 15 11.97 1.60 -10.71
N LEU A 16 11.13 1.40 -11.73
CA LEU A 16 10.80 0.09 -12.30
C LEU A 16 11.85 -0.45 -13.28
N LEU A 17 12.46 0.40 -14.10
CA LEU A 17 13.49 0.02 -15.08
C LEU A 17 14.88 -0.13 -14.45
N ALA A 18 15.14 0.51 -13.31
CA ALA A 18 16.39 0.26 -12.60
C ALA A 18 16.50 -1.24 -12.28
N PRO A 19 17.67 -1.88 -12.46
CA PRO A 19 17.87 -3.24 -11.96
C PRO A 19 17.47 -3.21 -10.49
N ILE A 20 16.51 -4.07 -10.08
CA ILE A 20 15.68 -4.05 -8.84
C ILE A 20 16.55 -4.16 -7.56
N LYS A 21 17.57 -3.34 -7.46
CA LYS A 21 18.51 -3.16 -6.37
C LYS A 21 18.03 -1.94 -5.61
N LEU A 22 16.74 -1.91 -5.28
CA LEU A 22 16.23 -1.06 -4.22
C LEU A 22 16.95 -1.55 -2.96
N PRO A 23 18.02 -0.86 -2.54
CA PRO A 23 18.92 -1.35 -1.52
C PRO A 23 18.09 -1.55 -0.25
N GLY A 24 18.40 -2.55 0.58
CA GLY A 24 17.54 -3.09 1.67
C GLY A 24 16.84 -2.12 2.64
N LYS A 25 17.08 -0.82 2.52
CA LYS A 25 16.33 0.30 3.10
C LYS A 25 14.90 0.44 2.57
N ALA A 26 14.58 -0.04 1.37
CA ALA A 26 13.20 0.00 0.86
C ALA A 26 12.23 -0.75 1.76
N LEU A 27 12.67 -1.87 2.36
CA LEU A 27 11.87 -2.60 3.34
C LEU A 27 11.62 -1.79 4.62
N HIS A 28 12.60 -0.99 5.06
CA HIS A 28 12.44 -0.11 6.21
C HIS A 28 11.47 1.02 5.89
N ILE A 29 11.56 1.62 4.69
CA ILE A 29 10.62 2.63 4.22
C ILE A 29 9.19 2.06 4.19
N LEU A 30 9.02 0.84 3.68
CA LEU A 30 7.71 0.18 3.62
C LEU A 30 7.11 -0.03 5.03
N LYS A 31 7.94 -0.38 6.03
CA LYS A 31 7.50 -0.47 7.43
C LYS A 31 6.98 0.87 7.95
N TYR A 32 7.69 1.97 7.70
CA TYR A 32 7.23 3.29 8.12
C TYR A 32 5.97 3.75 7.39
N VAL A 33 5.84 3.41 6.11
CA VAL A 33 4.60 3.66 5.35
C VAL A 33 3.44 2.85 5.92
N ALA A 34 3.65 1.57 6.27
CA ALA A 34 2.62 0.74 6.89
C ALA A 34 2.18 1.26 8.27
N VAL A 35 3.13 1.69 9.11
CA VAL A 35 2.81 2.33 10.40
C VAL A 35 2.02 3.62 10.18
N GLY A 36 2.44 4.47 9.24
CA GLY A 36 1.71 5.70 8.92
C GLY A 36 0.31 5.44 8.39
N LEU A 37 0.15 4.48 7.47
CA LEU A 37 -1.14 4.07 6.93
C LEU A 37 -2.04 3.44 8.00
N GLY A 38 -1.51 2.60 8.88
CA GLY A 38 -2.28 2.01 9.98
C GLY A 38 -2.75 3.05 11.01
N VAL A 39 -1.95 4.08 11.29
CA VAL A 39 -2.38 5.21 12.14
C VAL A 39 -3.45 6.04 11.43
N LEU A 40 -3.29 6.31 10.13
CA LEU A 40 -4.30 7.04 9.36
C LEU A 40 -5.62 6.26 9.29
N ASP A 41 -5.55 4.94 9.05
CA ASP A 41 -6.71 4.06 9.05
C ASP A 41 -7.39 4.05 10.41
N ALA A 42 -6.64 3.85 11.50
CA ALA A 42 -7.19 3.90 12.86
C ALA A 42 -7.88 5.24 13.18
N VAL A 43 -7.28 6.38 12.79
CA VAL A 43 -7.87 7.71 13.01
C VAL A 43 -9.08 7.94 12.11
N LEU A 44 -9.07 7.48 10.86
CA LEU A 44 -10.21 7.58 9.97
C LEU A 44 -11.35 6.64 10.41
N SER A 45 -11.03 5.44 10.87
CA SER A 45 -11.96 4.47 11.44
C SER A 45 -12.59 5.00 12.72
N ASP A 46 -11.82 5.55 13.66
CA ASP A 46 -12.32 6.18 14.89
C ASP A 46 -13.24 7.37 14.59
N ARG A 47 -12.94 8.11 13.51
CA ARG A 47 -13.80 9.20 12.99
C ARG A 47 -15.00 8.69 12.18
N ALA A 48 -14.98 7.43 11.77
CA ALA A 48 -16.04 6.72 11.06
C ALA A 48 -16.83 5.77 11.97
N GLU A 49 -16.49 5.60 13.25
CA GLU A 49 -17.32 4.86 14.21
C GLU A 49 -18.63 5.61 14.54
N ASP A 50 -18.76 6.87 14.13
CA ASP A 50 -20.04 7.59 14.00
C ASP A 50 -20.84 7.20 12.73
N SER A 51 -20.31 6.33 11.85
CA SER A 51 -20.96 5.86 10.61
C SER A 51 -20.43 4.50 10.13
N VAL A 52 -21.05 3.44 10.67
CA VAL A 52 -20.95 2.01 10.30
C VAL A 52 -20.59 1.71 8.83
N ALA A 53 -19.48 0.97 8.60
CA ALA A 53 -19.38 -0.15 7.63
C ALA A 53 -18.04 -0.92 7.77
N PRO A 54 -18.03 -2.26 7.60
CA PRO A 54 -16.91 -3.13 7.95
C PRO A 54 -15.84 -3.23 6.86
N THR A 55 -14.61 -3.44 7.33
CA THR A 55 -13.36 -3.62 6.59
C THR A 55 -13.35 -4.89 5.74
N ALA A 56 -12.83 -4.76 4.51
CA ALA A 56 -12.53 -5.87 3.62
C ALA A 56 -11.26 -6.61 4.11
N GLU A 57 -11.44 -7.67 4.88
CA GLU A 57 -10.41 -8.68 5.10
C GLU A 57 -10.27 -9.54 3.83
N GLY A 58 -9.17 -9.37 3.12
CA GLY A 58 -8.73 -10.31 2.09
C GLY A 58 -8.31 -11.63 2.74
N LYS A 59 -9.20 -12.63 2.70
CA LYS A 59 -8.90 -14.02 3.03
C LYS A 59 -8.77 -14.81 1.74
N GLU A 60 -7.54 -14.93 1.23
CA GLU A 60 -7.17 -15.99 0.29
C GLU A 60 -6.01 -16.82 0.86
N ALA A 61 -6.38 -17.98 1.35
CA ALA A 61 -5.62 -19.23 1.39
C ALA A 61 -6.71 -20.30 1.57
N GLY A 62 -7.05 -21.14 0.60
CA GLY A 62 -6.16 -21.96 -0.19
C GLY A 62 -6.19 -23.35 0.41
N ASP A 63 -6.76 -24.29 -0.35
CA ASP A 63 -6.74 -25.75 -0.15
C ASP A 63 -7.79 -26.36 0.80
N GLU A 64 -8.82 -26.96 0.21
CA GLU A 64 -9.13 -28.37 0.49
C GLU A 64 -9.99 -28.94 -0.64
N ALA A 65 -9.38 -29.87 -1.35
CA ALA A 65 -9.94 -30.63 -2.44
C ALA A 65 -10.85 -31.75 -1.91
N ALA A 66 -11.89 -32.04 -2.70
CA ALA A 66 -12.53 -33.34 -2.89
C ALA A 66 -13.08 -34.08 -1.64
N GLU A 67 -14.40 -34.08 -1.50
CA GLU A 67 -15.20 -35.32 -1.57
C GLU A 67 -16.64 -35.04 -2.03
#